data_AF-A0A6C0GSS8-F1
#
_entry.id   AF-A0A6C0GSS8-F1
#
_cell.length_a   1.000
_cell.length_b   1.000
_cell.length_c   1.000
_cell.angle_alpha   90.00
_cell.angle_beta   90.00
_cell.angle_gamma   90.00
#
_symmetry.space_group_name_H-M   'P 1'
#
loop_
_entity.id
_entity.type
_entity.pdbx_description
1 polymer ?
#
loop_
_entity_poly.entity_id
_entity_poly.type
_entity_poly.pdbx_seq_one_letter_code
_entity_poly.pdbx_strand_id
1 'polypeptide(L)'
;MLKHYYAQPYLGQVRKAYMQMIEQIAQRIHQIDPKHPVLTALEHSWQLPQEIVAFREHVPSVDIIGVNSYYRQQISQLDTLFKQFDPTRPYLVSEFGPKGYWNPDYSTFKNDTLLMEDSDHKKAIWYSTQWDRYVISKKGNNIGA
;
A
#
# COMPACT_ATOMS: atom_id res chain seq x y z
N MET A 1 -5.59 11.28 10.34
CA MET A 1 -6.09 12.30 11.30
C MET A 1 -7.30 11.85 12.15
N LEU A 2 -8.07 10.80 11.77
CA LEU A 2 -9.21 10.29 12.58
C LEU A 2 -8.92 9.00 13.40
N LYS A 3 -7.83 8.27 13.12
CA LYS A 3 -7.54 6.96 13.72
C LYS A 3 -7.14 7.01 15.22
N HIS A 4 -6.82 8.19 15.77
CA HIS A 4 -6.35 8.35 17.17
C HIS A 4 -7.46 8.64 18.19
N TYR A 5 -8.71 8.86 17.76
CA TYR A 5 -9.79 9.35 18.63
C TYR A 5 -10.87 8.31 18.94
N TYR A 6 -10.75 7.07 18.46
CA TYR A 6 -11.76 6.03 18.68
C TYR A 6 -11.18 4.82 19.43
N ALA A 7 -11.69 4.57 20.64
CA ALA A 7 -11.32 3.41 21.45
C ALA A 7 -12.04 2.12 20.98
N GLN A 8 -11.42 0.96 21.22
CA GLN A 8 -12.07 -0.35 21.08
C GLN A 8 -13.22 -0.45 22.09
N PRO A 9 -14.42 -0.95 21.72
CA PRO A 9 -14.72 -1.90 20.64
C PRO A 9 -15.29 -1.28 19.33
N TYR A 10 -15.44 0.04 19.25
CA TYR A 10 -16.06 0.72 18.09
C TYR A 10 -15.26 0.52 16.79
N LEU A 11 -13.93 0.47 16.89
CA LEU A 11 -13.05 0.37 15.73
C LEU A 11 -13.23 -0.96 14.97
N GLY A 12 -13.50 -2.07 15.68
CA GLY A 12 -13.67 -3.39 15.05
C GLY A 12 -14.95 -3.51 14.22
N GLN A 13 -16.08 -3.03 14.74
CA GLN A 13 -17.36 -3.06 14.02
C GLN A 13 -17.34 -2.11 12.81
N VAL A 14 -16.79 -0.91 12.98
CA VAL A 14 -16.64 0.05 11.89
C VAL A 14 -15.73 -0.49 10.79
N ARG A 15 -14.60 -1.12 11.15
CA ARG A 15 -13.70 -1.75 10.18
C ARG A 15 -14.39 -2.87 9.40
N LYS A 16 -15.17 -3.71 10.09
CA LYS A 16 -15.95 -4.78 9.44
C LYS A 16 -17.00 -4.21 8.48
N ALA A 17 -17.76 -3.20 8.90
CA ALA A 17 -18.75 -2.55 8.06
C ALA A 17 -18.11 -1.89 6.83
N TYR A 18 -16.96 -1.25 7.01
CA TYR A 18 -16.19 -0.66 5.91
C TYR A 18 -15.75 -1.72 4.89
N MET A 19 -15.22 -2.86 5.34
CA MET A 19 -14.84 -3.95 4.43
C MET A 19 -16.04 -4.56 3.71
N GLN A 20 -17.16 -4.75 4.41
CA GLN A 20 -18.41 -5.22 3.79
C GLN A 20 -18.91 -4.25 2.72
N MET A 21 -18.80 -2.95 2.95
CA MET A 21 -19.14 -1.93 1.96
C MET A 21 -18.23 -2.05 0.73
N ILE A 22 -16.90 -2.18 0.91
CA ILE A 22 -15.97 -2.35 -0.23
C ILE A 22 -16.31 -3.62 -1.01
N GLU A 23 -16.56 -4.73 -0.33
CA GLU A 23 -16.90 -6.00 -0.98
C GLU A 23 -18.18 -5.90 -1.81
N GLN A 24 -19.23 -5.28 -1.27
CA GLN A 24 -20.47 -5.05 -2.01
C GLN A 24 -20.26 -4.16 -3.24
N ILE A 25 -19.43 -3.12 -3.12
CA ILE A 25 -19.08 -2.25 -4.24
C ILE A 25 -18.30 -3.04 -5.30
N ALA A 26 -17.28 -3.81 -4.90
CA ALA A 26 -16.48 -4.60 -5.82
C ALA A 26 -17.33 -5.66 -6.57
N GLN A 27 -18.22 -6.36 -5.87
CA GLN A 27 -19.19 -7.27 -6.50
C GLN A 27 -20.10 -6.52 -7.49
N ARG A 28 -20.59 -5.34 -7.11
CA ARG A 28 -21.49 -4.57 -7.97
C ARG A 28 -20.78 -4.05 -9.22
N ILE A 29 -19.52 -3.64 -9.10
CA ILE A 29 -18.69 -3.25 -10.25
C ILE A 29 -18.57 -4.43 -11.20
N HIS A 30 -18.19 -5.62 -10.72
CA HIS A 30 -18.07 -6.82 -11.56
C HIS A 30 -19.37 -7.21 -12.29
N GLN A 31 -20.53 -6.98 -11.67
CA GLN A 31 -21.82 -7.23 -12.32
C GLN A 31 -22.11 -6.26 -13.47
N ILE A 32 -21.62 -5.02 -13.37
CA ILE A 32 -21.83 -3.97 -14.38
C ILE A 32 -20.74 -4.05 -15.46
N ASP A 33 -19.51 -4.32 -15.05
CA ASP A 33 -18.32 -4.35 -15.86
C ASP A 33 -17.46 -5.59 -15.50
N PRO A 34 -17.75 -6.74 -16.11
CA PRO A 34 -17.05 -7.98 -15.82
C PRO A 34 -15.66 -8.07 -16.47
N LYS A 35 -15.23 -7.05 -17.24
CA LYS A 35 -14.00 -7.10 -18.04
C LYS A 35 -12.81 -6.42 -17.38
N HIS A 36 -13.04 -5.48 -16.48
CA HIS A 36 -11.99 -4.70 -15.85
C HIS A 36 -11.80 -5.09 -14.38
N PRO A 37 -10.55 -5.20 -13.90
CA PRO A 37 -10.28 -5.53 -12.52
C PRO A 37 -10.62 -4.35 -11.59
N VAL A 38 -11.05 -4.68 -10.38
CA VAL A 38 -11.27 -3.74 -9.29
C VAL A 38 -10.02 -3.68 -8.41
N LEU A 39 -9.49 -2.46 -8.25
CA LEU A 39 -8.35 -2.17 -7.38
C LEU A 39 -8.78 -1.34 -6.18
N THR A 40 -8.20 -1.65 -5.02
CA THR A 40 -8.22 -0.77 -3.84
C THR A 40 -6.80 -0.38 -3.47
N ALA A 41 -6.62 0.78 -2.82
CA ALA A 41 -5.30 1.24 -2.38
C ALA A 41 -5.21 1.27 -0.85
N LEU A 42 -4.11 0.74 -0.32
CA LEU A 42 -3.75 0.76 1.10
C LEU A 42 -2.51 1.62 1.34
N GLU A 43 -2.38 2.14 2.55
CA GLU A 43 -1.16 2.82 2.98
C GLU A 43 -0.15 1.81 3.52
N HIS A 44 1.13 1.94 3.16
CA HIS A 44 2.16 1.14 3.80
C HIS A 44 2.41 1.59 5.25
N SER A 45 1.72 0.96 6.19
CA SER A 45 1.84 1.19 7.62
C SER A 45 2.18 -0.09 8.38
N TRP A 46 2.44 0.02 9.69
CA TRP A 46 2.62 -1.15 10.57
C TRP A 46 1.39 -2.07 10.65
N GLN A 47 0.22 -1.59 10.22
CA GLN A 47 -1.03 -2.34 10.19
C GLN A 47 -1.23 -3.12 8.87
N LEU A 48 -0.38 -2.88 7.87
CA LEU A 48 -0.52 -3.45 6.53
C LEU A 48 -0.63 -4.99 6.55
N PRO A 49 0.16 -5.75 7.33
CA PRO A 49 0.00 -7.21 7.40
C PRO A 49 -1.42 -7.65 7.78
N GLN A 50 -2.00 -7.01 8.80
CA GLN A 50 -3.36 -7.31 9.27
C GLN A 50 -4.43 -6.79 8.29
N GLU A 51 -4.16 -5.70 7.58
CA GLU A 51 -5.02 -5.23 6.48
C GLU A 51 -5.05 -6.22 5.32
N ILE A 52 -3.90 -6.75 4.89
CA ILE A 52 -3.83 -7.76 3.81
C ILE A 52 -4.66 -9.00 4.20
N VAL A 53 -4.48 -9.52 5.43
CA VAL A 53 -5.29 -10.65 5.93
C VAL A 53 -6.78 -10.33 5.91
N ALA A 54 -7.17 -9.16 6.42
CA ALA A 54 -8.59 -8.78 6.48
C ALA A 54 -9.22 -8.60 5.09
N PHE A 55 -8.49 -8.05 4.12
CA PHE A 55 -8.96 -7.95 2.73
C PHE A 55 -9.09 -9.30 2.04
N ARG A 56 -8.18 -10.23 2.32
CA ARG A 56 -8.29 -11.61 1.84
C ARG A 56 -9.55 -12.29 2.39
N GLU A 57 -9.86 -12.10 3.67
CA GLU A 57 -10.97 -12.77 4.34
C GLU A 57 -12.35 -12.14 4.08
N HIS A 58 -12.40 -10.81 3.94
CA HIS A 58 -13.66 -10.06 3.94
C HIS A 58 -13.95 -9.29 2.67
N VAL A 59 -12.97 -9.13 1.78
CA VAL A 59 -13.11 -8.38 0.53
C VAL A 59 -12.56 -9.21 -0.65
N PRO A 60 -13.01 -10.47 -0.86
CA PRO A 60 -12.48 -11.34 -1.89
C PRO A 60 -12.70 -10.82 -3.31
N SER A 61 -13.73 -10.00 -3.57
CA SER A 61 -14.08 -9.51 -4.91
C SER A 61 -13.22 -8.35 -5.40
N VAL A 62 -12.27 -7.86 -4.59
CA VAL A 62 -11.20 -6.97 -5.09
C VAL A 62 -10.10 -7.82 -5.70
N ASP A 63 -9.72 -7.52 -6.94
CA ASP A 63 -8.76 -8.31 -7.71
C ASP A 63 -7.31 -7.94 -7.37
N ILE A 64 -7.06 -6.67 -7.07
CA ILE A 64 -5.71 -6.13 -6.86
C ILE A 64 -5.69 -5.24 -5.62
N ILE A 65 -4.67 -5.41 -4.79
CA ILE A 65 -4.35 -4.45 -3.72
C ILE A 65 -3.18 -3.58 -4.17
N GLY A 66 -3.46 -2.30 -4.38
CA GLY A 66 -2.47 -1.24 -4.47
C GLY A 66 -1.91 -0.91 -3.08
N VAL A 67 -0.60 -0.66 -2.98
CA VAL A 67 0.02 -0.18 -1.75
C VAL A 67 0.89 1.05 -2.01
N ASN A 68 0.54 2.17 -1.38
CA ASN A 68 1.32 3.40 -1.40
C ASN A 68 2.56 3.23 -0.50
N SER A 69 3.76 3.21 -1.10
CA SER A 69 5.04 2.93 -0.45
C SER A 69 6.12 3.94 -0.88
N TYR A 70 6.33 4.99 -0.09
CA TYR A 70 7.25 6.09 -0.42
C TYR A 70 8.65 5.95 0.19
N TYR A 71 8.91 4.88 0.95
CA TYR A 71 10.21 4.65 1.55
C TYR A 71 10.79 3.33 1.06
N ARG A 72 12.11 3.28 0.86
CA ARG A 72 12.81 2.05 0.45
C ARG A 72 12.50 0.91 1.41
N GLN A 73 12.48 1.19 2.70
CA GLN A 73 12.16 0.25 3.76
C GLN A 73 10.76 -0.35 3.57
N GLN A 74 9.80 0.44 3.10
CA GLN A 74 8.43 0.00 2.83
C GLN A 74 8.36 -0.86 1.58
N ILE A 75 8.70 -0.30 0.40
CA ILE A 75 8.55 -1.00 -0.89
C ILE A 75 9.30 -2.34 -0.92
N SER A 76 10.44 -2.43 -0.21
CA SER A 76 11.25 -3.64 -0.13
C SER A 76 10.57 -4.84 0.56
N GLN A 77 9.52 -4.60 1.35
CA GLN A 77 8.82 -5.63 2.13
C GLN A 77 7.58 -6.19 1.42
N LEU A 78 7.04 -5.51 0.40
CA LEU A 78 5.73 -5.82 -0.18
C LEU A 78 5.64 -7.26 -0.71
N ASP A 79 6.61 -7.71 -1.51
CA ASP A 79 6.61 -9.08 -2.07
C ASP A 79 6.56 -10.14 -0.96
N THR A 80 7.31 -9.94 0.12
CA THR A 80 7.31 -10.86 1.28
C THR A 80 5.96 -10.85 2.00
N LEU A 81 5.38 -9.66 2.23
CA LEU A 81 4.10 -9.52 2.91
C LEU A 81 2.97 -10.20 2.13
N PHE A 82 2.88 -9.96 0.81
CA PHE A 82 1.85 -10.59 -0.01
C PHE A 82 2.01 -12.10 -0.10
N LYS A 83 3.24 -12.61 -0.29
CA LYS A 83 3.51 -14.06 -0.25
C LYS A 83 3.08 -14.71 1.08
N GLN A 84 3.20 -13.97 2.19
CA GLN A 84 2.88 -14.51 3.51
C GLN A 84 1.37 -14.45 3.80
N PHE A 85 0.70 -13.36 3.46
CA PHE A 85 -0.64 -13.07 3.96
C PHE A 85 -1.75 -13.21 2.90
N ASP A 86 -1.47 -12.93 1.62
CA ASP A 86 -2.40 -13.12 0.50
C ASP A 86 -1.67 -13.54 -0.79
N PRO A 87 -1.13 -14.78 -0.83
CA PRO A 87 -0.26 -15.22 -1.93
C PRO A 87 -0.98 -15.43 -3.26
N THR A 88 -2.31 -15.44 -3.24
CA THR A 88 -3.14 -15.68 -4.44
C THR A 88 -3.49 -14.39 -5.18
N ARG A 89 -3.50 -13.25 -4.47
CA ARG A 89 -3.89 -11.97 -5.04
C ARG A 89 -2.65 -11.18 -5.46
N PRO A 90 -2.59 -10.67 -6.71
CA PRO A 90 -1.51 -9.77 -7.11
C PRO A 90 -1.59 -8.44 -6.38
N TYR A 91 -0.45 -7.77 -6.26
CA TYR A 91 -0.37 -6.41 -5.72
C TYR A 91 0.22 -5.43 -6.74
N LEU A 92 -0.06 -4.15 -6.51
CA LEU A 92 0.47 -3.02 -7.28
C LEU A 92 1.16 -2.05 -6.31
N VAL A 93 2.28 -1.45 -6.71
CA VAL A 93 2.86 -0.32 -5.96
C VAL A 93 2.17 0.96 -6.43
N SER A 94 0.95 1.23 -5.95
CA SER A 94 0.10 2.31 -6.48
C SER A 94 0.72 3.70 -6.39
N GLU A 95 1.60 3.93 -5.41
CA GLU A 95 2.42 5.14 -5.33
C GLU A 95 3.79 4.81 -4.74
N PHE A 96 4.86 5.31 -5.34
CA PHE A 96 6.20 5.32 -4.75
C PHE A 96 6.97 6.56 -5.18
N GLY A 97 7.92 6.98 -4.35
CA GLY A 97 8.72 8.16 -4.60
C GLY A 97 9.86 8.26 -3.61
N PRO A 98 10.83 9.14 -3.87
CA PRO A 98 11.95 9.37 -2.97
C PRO A 98 11.44 9.91 -1.63
N LYS A 99 12.34 9.95 -0.65
CA LYS A 99 12.04 10.40 0.72
C LYS A 99 11.24 11.70 0.72
N GLY A 100 10.04 11.61 1.29
CA GLY A 100 9.17 12.75 1.54
C GLY A 100 9.57 13.56 2.75
N TYR A 101 8.84 14.66 3.00
CA TYR A 101 8.99 15.52 4.17
C TYR A 101 8.06 15.14 5.34
N TRP A 102 7.11 14.24 5.10
CA TRP A 102 5.96 14.00 5.99
C TRP A 102 6.23 12.98 7.10
N ASN A 103 7.28 12.17 7.02
CA ASN A 103 7.65 11.24 8.09
C ASN A 103 9.06 11.55 8.62
N PRO A 104 9.19 12.03 9.86
CA PRO A 104 10.48 12.35 10.46
C PRO A 104 11.47 11.17 10.47
N ASP A 105 10.98 9.94 10.67
CA ASP A 105 11.81 8.73 10.76
C ASP A 105 12.51 8.37 9.44
N TYR A 106 11.97 8.86 8.33
CA TYR A 106 12.48 8.58 7.00
C TYR A 106 12.97 9.83 6.25
N SER A 107 12.83 11.00 6.86
CA SER A 107 13.32 12.27 6.35
C SER A 107 14.76 12.53 6.83
N THR A 108 15.42 13.52 6.25
CA THR A 108 16.74 13.96 6.73
C THR A 108 16.63 15.42 7.10
N PHE A 109 17.06 15.75 8.32
CA PHE A 109 17.05 17.12 8.83
C PHE A 109 18.47 17.56 9.13
N LYS A 110 18.74 18.83 8.86
CA LYS A 110 19.91 19.55 9.36
C LYS A 110 19.48 20.33 10.61
N ASN A 111 20.25 20.19 11.68
CA ASN A 111 19.98 20.84 12.97
C ASN A 111 18.55 20.59 13.48
N ASP A 112 18.02 19.38 13.27
CA ASP A 112 16.70 18.90 13.71
C ASP A 112 15.49 19.75 13.27
N THR A 113 15.67 20.70 12.36
CA THR A 113 14.64 21.70 11.99
C THR A 113 14.57 21.94 10.49
N LEU A 114 15.69 21.90 9.78
CA LEU A 114 15.73 22.17 8.35
C LEU A 114 15.64 20.86 7.56
N LEU A 115 14.52 20.65 6.88
CA LEU A 115 14.38 19.52 5.97
C LEU A 115 15.41 19.62 4.84
N MET A 116 16.15 18.53 4.65
CA MET A 116 17.12 18.40 3.56
C MET A 116 16.46 17.71 2.37
N GLU A 117 16.39 18.43 1.26
CA GLU A 117 15.93 17.88 -0.01
C GLU A 117 17.10 17.30 -0.80
N ASP A 118 16.93 16.05 -1.28
CA ASP A 118 17.88 15.43 -2.20
C ASP A 118 17.85 16.09 -3.58
N SER A 119 19.00 16.10 -4.27
CA SER A 119 19.05 16.59 -5.65
C SER A 119 18.18 15.73 -6.59
N ASP A 120 17.75 16.34 -7.68
CA ASP A 120 17.08 15.67 -8.80
C ASP A 120 17.83 14.42 -9.29
N HIS A 121 19.15 14.49 -9.41
CA HIS A 121 20.00 13.36 -9.78
C HIS A 121 19.90 12.19 -8.79
N LYS A 122 19.94 12.47 -7.49
CA LYS A 122 19.77 11.43 -6.45
C LYS A 122 18.37 10.83 -6.48
N LYS A 123 17.34 11.66 -6.67
CA LYS A 123 15.96 11.19 -6.79
C LYS A 123 15.77 10.30 -8.03
N ALA A 124 16.35 10.67 -9.17
CA ALA A 124 16.29 9.88 -10.40
C ALA A 124 16.95 8.50 -10.22
N ILE A 125 18.14 8.44 -9.62
CA ILE A 125 18.81 7.18 -9.27
C ILE A 125 17.94 6.35 -8.32
N TRP A 126 17.32 6.99 -7.32
CA TRP A 126 16.45 6.32 -6.37
C TRP A 126 15.26 5.65 -7.06
N TYR A 127 14.56 6.38 -7.95
CA TYR A 127 13.44 5.86 -8.73
C TYR A 127 13.84 4.63 -9.54
N SER A 128 14.89 4.74 -10.36
CA SER A 128 15.39 3.63 -11.18
C SER A 128 15.74 2.43 -10.30
N THR A 129 16.43 2.66 -9.19
CA THR A 129 16.84 1.58 -8.28
C THR A 129 15.64 0.86 -7.66
N GLN A 130 14.60 1.59 -7.23
CA GLN A 130 13.43 0.95 -6.62
C GLN A 130 12.58 0.22 -7.66
N TRP A 131 12.42 0.83 -8.84
CA TRP A 131 11.73 0.21 -9.97
C TRP A 131 12.35 -1.13 -10.34
N ASP A 132 13.66 -1.15 -10.57
CA ASP A 132 14.37 -2.36 -10.95
C ASP A 132 14.31 -3.43 -9.84
N ARG A 133 14.55 -3.02 -8.58
CA ARG A 133 14.69 -3.96 -7.46
C ARG A 133 13.38 -4.46 -6.88
N TYR A 134 12.31 -3.67 -6.89
CA TYR A 134 11.10 -3.96 -6.12
C TYR A 134 9.81 -3.95 -6.95
N VAL A 135 9.87 -3.45 -8.20
CA VAL A 135 8.74 -3.52 -9.13
C VAL A 135 9.01 -4.60 -10.18
N ILE A 136 9.96 -4.38 -11.09
CA ILE A 136 10.21 -5.28 -12.22
C ILE A 136 10.73 -6.65 -11.76
N SER A 137 11.65 -6.70 -10.79
CA SER A 137 12.17 -7.98 -10.27
C SER A 137 11.09 -8.85 -9.60
N LYS A 138 9.93 -8.26 -9.27
CA LYS A 138 8.81 -8.91 -8.57
C LYS A 138 7.64 -9.23 -9.49
N LYS A 139 7.84 -9.13 -10.81
CA LYS A 139 6.83 -9.43 -11.83
C LYS A 139 6.20 -10.81 -11.58
N GLY A 140 4.87 -10.85 -11.64
CA GLY A 140 4.07 -12.05 -11.36
C GLY A 140 3.25 -11.87 -10.09
N ASN A 141 3.92 -11.59 -8.96
CA ASN A 141 3.22 -11.21 -7.73
C ASN A 141 2.90 -9.71 -7.72
N ASN A 142 3.87 -8.91 -8.15
CA ASN A 142 3.68 -7.49 -8.43
C ASN A 142 3.31 -7.32 -9.91
N ILE A 143 2.26 -6.56 -10.18
CA ILE A 143 1.82 -6.26 -11.54
C ILE A 143 2.24 -4.86 -12.04
N GLY A 144 2.87 -4.04 -11.20
CA GLY A 144 3.41 -2.74 -11.61
C GLY A 144 3.61 -1.72 -10.48
N ALA A 145 3.80 -0.47 -10.88
CA ALA A 145 3.71 0.71 -10.02
C ALA A 145 3.05 1.85 -10.78
#